data_AF-A0A8T4JKA8-F1
#
_entry.id   AF-A0A8T4JKA8-F1
#
_cell.length_a   1.000
_cell.length_b   1.000
_cell.length_c   1.000
_cell.angle_alpha   90.00
_cell.angle_beta   90.00
_cell.angle_gamma   90.00
#
_symmetry.space_group_name_H-M   'P 1'
#
loop_
_entity.id
_entity.type
_entity.pdbx_description
1 polymer ?
#
loop_
_entity_poly.entity_id
_entity_poly.type
_entity_poly.pdbx_seq_one_letter_code
_entity_poly.pdbx_strand_id
1 'polypeptide(L)'
;MVKINVNIDPIKLLLKEHEVFEKLLFEFSDIIKESKNNLDIIRLNKLFKKLYVLWTNHEQKEERFFPLIEKPSFKIHVEKMFFDHKKLKPHKDSLNNAILSCDKDVIVSSLEKHGELVIQELREHLDYENEYLFMITEKEYSKDELEKAWKDAGNLI
;
A
#
# COMPACT_ATOMS: atom_id res chain seq x y z
N MET A 1 -23.35 26.61 7.71
CA MET A 1 -22.46 25.62 7.08
C MET A 1 -23.17 24.28 7.08
N VAL A 2 -23.46 23.72 5.89
CA VAL A 2 -24.06 22.39 5.77
C VAL A 2 -22.94 21.37 6.00
N LYS A 3 -23.00 20.62 7.11
CA LYS A 3 -22.15 19.45 7.29
C LYS A 3 -22.71 18.36 6.38
N ILE A 4 -22.12 18.18 5.20
CA ILE A 4 -22.43 17.03 4.37
C ILE A 4 -21.80 15.83 5.09
N ASN A 5 -22.63 15.03 5.76
CA ASN A 5 -22.23 13.72 6.25
C ASN A 5 -22.10 12.81 5.02
N VAL A 6 -20.91 12.78 4.42
CA VAL A 6 -20.57 11.72 3.48
C VAL A 6 -20.40 10.46 4.33
N ASN A 7 -21.33 9.54 4.18
CA ASN A 7 -21.24 8.22 4.80
C ASN A 7 -20.10 7.47 4.09
N ILE A 8 -18.98 7.33 4.79
CA ILE A 8 -17.74 6.75 4.25
C ILE A 8 -17.63 5.34 4.75
N ASP A 9 -17.30 4.44 3.83
CA ASP A 9 -17.01 3.05 4.10
C ASP A 9 -15.48 2.88 4.02
N PRO A 10 -14.77 2.82 5.15
CA PRO A 10 -13.31 2.76 5.18
C PRO A 10 -12.74 1.58 4.39
N ILE A 11 -13.37 0.41 4.52
CA ILE A 11 -12.94 -0.81 3.85
C ILE A 11 -13.08 -0.66 2.34
N LYS A 12 -14.18 -0.08 1.85
CA LYS A 12 -14.32 0.22 0.42
C LYS A 12 -13.34 1.26 -0.10
N LEU A 13 -12.84 2.16 0.74
CA LEU A 13 -11.78 3.09 0.33
C LEU A 13 -10.45 2.36 0.18
N LEU A 14 -10.06 1.54 1.15
CA LEU A 14 -8.84 0.74 1.09
C LEU A 14 -8.86 -0.23 -0.10
N LEU A 15 -9.98 -0.93 -0.34
CA LEU A 15 -10.16 -1.79 -1.52
C LEU A 15 -9.95 -1.04 -2.84
N LYS A 16 -10.45 0.20 -2.95
CA LYS A 16 -10.19 1.04 -4.14
C LYS A 16 -8.73 1.42 -4.29
N GLU A 17 -8.01 1.61 -3.18
CA GLU A 17 -6.57 1.83 -3.22
C GLU A 17 -5.84 0.57 -3.73
N HIS A 18 -6.27 -0.63 -3.32
CA HIS A 18 -5.72 -1.91 -3.80
C HIS A 18 -5.90 -2.08 -5.31
N GLU A 19 -7.06 -1.69 -5.86
CA GLU A 19 -7.28 -1.67 -7.31
C GLU A 19 -6.33 -0.71 -8.05
N VAL A 20 -5.94 0.40 -7.41
CA VAL A 20 -4.95 1.33 -7.97
C VAL A 20 -3.54 0.76 -7.85
N PHE A 21 -3.20 0.10 -6.73
CA PHE A 21 -1.94 -0.62 -6.59
C PHE A 21 -1.75 -1.64 -7.70
N GLU A 22 -2.74 -2.49 -7.98
CA GLU A 22 -2.60 -3.52 -9.02
C GLU A 22 -2.26 -2.94 -10.39
N LYS A 23 -2.88 -1.82 -10.76
CA LYS A 23 -2.58 -1.12 -12.01
C LYS A 23 -1.15 -0.60 -12.03
N LEU A 24 -0.69 0.00 -10.93
CA LEU A 24 0.67 0.54 -10.82
C LEU A 24 1.73 -0.57 -10.77
N LEU A 25 1.45 -1.68 -10.09
CA LEU A 25 2.36 -2.83 -9.99
C LEU A 25 2.47 -3.59 -11.31
N PHE A 26 1.37 -3.68 -12.06
CA PHE A 26 1.42 -4.20 -13.43
C PHE A 26 2.36 -3.35 -14.30
N GLU A 27 2.18 -2.03 -14.32
CA GLU A 27 3.05 -1.14 -15.09
C GLU A 27 4.50 -1.19 -14.59
N PHE A 28 4.71 -1.33 -13.28
CA PHE A 28 6.05 -1.41 -12.69
C PHE A 28 6.77 -2.70 -13.09
N SER A 29 6.05 -3.82 -13.12
CA SER A 29 6.53 -5.10 -13.64
C SER A 29 7.01 -4.96 -15.09
N ASP A 30 6.26 -4.24 -15.94
CA ASP A 30 6.64 -4.05 -17.33
C ASP A 30 7.94 -3.24 -17.46
N ILE A 31 8.10 -2.18 -16.66
CA ILE A 31 9.34 -1.39 -16.62
C ILE A 31 10.54 -2.24 -16.16
N ILE A 32 10.37 -3.11 -15.16
CA ILE A 32 11.44 -4.01 -14.71
C ILE A 32 11.88 -4.94 -15.84
N LYS A 33 10.94 -5.52 -16.60
CA LYS A 33 11.26 -6.37 -17.76
C LYS A 33 12.00 -5.61 -18.85
N GLU A 34 11.59 -4.36 -19.12
CA GLU A 34 12.22 -3.49 -20.12
C GLU A 34 13.63 -3.00 -19.70
N SER A 35 13.87 -2.89 -18.38
CA SER A 35 15.08 -2.29 -17.81
C SER A 35 16.39 -2.93 -18.27
N LYS A 36 16.36 -4.23 -18.62
CA LYS A 36 17.51 -5.00 -19.12
C LYS A 36 18.04 -4.51 -20.47
N ASN A 37 17.16 -3.94 -21.31
CA ASN A 37 17.51 -3.52 -22.67
C ASN A 37 17.51 -2.00 -22.81
N ASN A 38 16.47 -1.34 -22.34
CA ASN A 38 16.31 0.10 -22.49
C ASN A 38 15.39 0.67 -21.39
N LEU A 39 15.97 1.02 -20.24
CA LEU A 39 15.23 1.63 -19.14
C LEU A 39 14.80 3.07 -19.47
N ASP A 40 13.49 3.30 -19.54
CA ASP A 40 12.90 4.64 -19.55
C ASP A 40 12.83 5.21 -18.12
N ILE A 41 13.86 5.97 -17.74
CA ILE A 41 13.98 6.59 -16.41
C ILE A 41 12.84 7.58 -16.13
N ILE A 42 12.34 8.28 -17.15
CA ILE A 42 11.27 9.28 -16.96
C ILE A 42 9.95 8.58 -16.63
N ARG A 43 9.64 7.51 -17.37
CA ARG A 43 8.46 6.66 -17.09
C ARG A 43 8.58 6.03 -15.70
N LEU A 44 9.73 5.44 -15.38
CA LEU A 44 9.99 4.84 -14.06
C LEU A 44 9.78 5.85 -12.94
N ASN A 45 10.40 7.03 -13.00
CA ASN A 45 10.32 8.04 -11.95
C ASN A 45 8.87 8.49 -11.74
N LYS A 46 8.13 8.76 -12.82
CA LYS A 46 6.71 9.16 -12.74
C LYS A 46 5.84 8.08 -12.11
N LEU A 47 6.03 6.83 -12.51
CA LEU A 47 5.27 5.70 -11.98
C LEU A 47 5.60 5.47 -10.50
N PHE A 48 6.88 5.33 -10.19
CA PHE A 48 7.33 5.00 -8.84
C PHE A 48 6.99 6.11 -7.84
N LYS A 49 7.03 7.38 -8.24
CA LYS A 49 6.54 8.48 -7.38
C LYS A 49 5.07 8.31 -7.01
N LYS A 50 4.21 7.91 -7.95
CA LYS A 50 2.79 7.66 -7.67
C LYS A 50 2.62 6.46 -6.74
N LEU A 51 3.32 5.36 -7.03
CA LEU A 51 3.29 4.15 -6.21
C LEU A 51 3.77 4.43 -4.79
N TYR A 52 4.90 5.12 -4.63
CA TYR A 52 5.49 5.45 -3.33
C TYR A 52 4.56 6.32 -2.47
N VAL A 53 3.91 7.33 -3.07
CA VAL A 53 2.95 8.19 -2.37
C VAL A 53 1.70 7.42 -1.98
N LEU A 54 1.12 6.63 -2.90
CA LEU A 54 -0.03 5.79 -2.59
C LEU A 54 0.32 4.83 -1.44
N TRP A 55 1.44 4.14 -1.56
CA TRP A 55 1.92 3.18 -0.59
C TRP A 55 2.13 3.77 0.79
N THR A 56 2.86 4.88 0.87
CA THR A 56 3.13 5.54 2.16
C THR A 56 1.83 6.02 2.82
N ASN A 57 0.89 6.55 2.03
CA ASN A 57 -0.37 7.03 2.58
C ASN A 57 -1.30 5.88 3.00
N HIS A 58 -1.28 4.77 2.25
CA HIS A 58 -2.06 3.57 2.53
C HIS A 58 -1.65 2.96 3.87
N GLU A 59 -0.37 2.62 4.03
CA GLU A 59 0.16 2.10 5.30
C GLU A 59 -0.19 3.03 6.46
N GLN A 60 0.01 4.34 6.32
CA GLN A 60 -0.30 5.28 7.39
C GLN A 60 -1.77 5.29 7.81
N LYS A 61 -2.71 5.09 6.87
CA LYS A 61 -4.14 5.03 7.19
C LYS A 61 -4.43 3.78 8.00
N GLU A 62 -3.89 2.65 7.58
CA GLU A 62 -4.11 1.34 8.20
C GLU A 62 -3.47 1.26 9.59
N GLU A 63 -2.21 1.71 9.70
CA GLU A 63 -1.47 1.74 10.95
C GLU A 63 -2.11 2.65 12.01
N ARG A 64 -2.92 3.63 11.61
CA ARG A 64 -3.72 4.46 12.52
C ARG A 64 -5.10 3.87 12.78
N PHE A 65 -5.69 3.23 11.77
CA PHE A 65 -7.07 2.75 11.80
C PHE A 65 -7.22 1.42 12.54
N PHE A 66 -6.46 0.40 12.13
CA PHE A 66 -6.64 -0.96 12.66
C PHE A 66 -6.37 -1.11 14.15
N PRO A 67 -5.42 -0.39 14.77
CA PRO A 67 -5.26 -0.43 16.23
C PRO A 67 -6.48 0.08 17.00
N LEU A 68 -7.32 0.94 16.41
CA LEU A 68 -8.52 1.46 17.07
C LEU A 68 -9.68 0.46 17.10
N ILE A 69 -9.61 -0.56 16.25
CA ILE A 69 -10.61 -1.62 16.12
C ILE A 69 -9.98 -3.00 16.37
N GLU A 70 -8.88 -3.07 17.12
CA GLU A 70 -8.26 -4.34 17.44
C GLU A 70 -9.05 -5.08 18.52
N LYS A 71 -9.52 -6.29 18.19
CA LYS A 71 -10.07 -7.29 19.11
C LYS A 71 -9.14 -8.51 19.15
N PRO A 72 -9.19 -9.35 20.21
CA PRO A 72 -8.37 -10.56 20.29
C PRO A 72 -8.49 -11.51 19.09
N SER A 73 -9.68 -11.60 18.47
CA SER A 73 -9.95 -12.40 17.27
C SER A 73 -9.25 -11.90 16.01
N PHE A 74 -8.91 -10.61 15.97
CA PHE A 74 -8.39 -9.91 14.81
C PHE A 74 -6.92 -9.52 14.94
N LYS A 75 -6.42 -9.47 16.19
CA LYS A 75 -5.06 -9.07 16.56
C LYS A 75 -3.96 -9.71 15.72
N ILE A 76 -4.02 -11.02 15.49
CA ILE A 76 -2.99 -11.71 14.68
C ILE A 76 -2.93 -11.20 13.24
N HIS A 77 -4.06 -10.76 12.68
CA HIS A 77 -4.12 -10.23 11.33
C HIS A 77 -3.52 -8.82 11.26
N VAL A 78 -3.78 -7.98 12.27
CA VAL A 78 -3.17 -6.65 12.42
C VAL A 78 -1.67 -6.76 12.63
N GLU A 79 -1.21 -7.66 13.50
CA GLU A 79 0.21 -7.88 13.74
C GLU A 79 0.93 -8.35 12.47
N LYS A 80 0.30 -9.21 11.66
CA LYS A 80 0.83 -9.61 10.35
C LYS A 80 0.91 -8.43 9.37
N MET A 81 -0.13 -7.61 9.26
CA MET A 81 -0.11 -6.39 8.43
C MET A 81 1.09 -5.49 8.80
N PHE A 82 1.27 -5.17 10.09
CA PHE A 82 2.42 -4.39 10.56
C PHE A 82 3.77 -5.06 10.26
N PHE A 83 3.85 -6.38 10.38
CA PHE A 83 5.05 -7.14 10.05
C PHE A 83 5.39 -7.00 8.56
N ASP A 84 4.41 -7.13 7.68
CA ASP A 84 4.58 -7.02 6.23
C ASP A 84 5.03 -5.59 5.85
N HIS A 85 4.41 -4.55 6.41
CA HIS A 85 4.83 -3.15 6.22
C HIS A 85 6.32 -2.97 6.59
N LYS A 86 6.71 -3.47 7.76
CA LYS A 86 8.09 -3.37 8.25
C LYS A 86 9.06 -4.14 7.37
N LYS A 87 8.66 -5.31 6.86
CA LYS A 87 9.45 -6.15 5.96
C LYS A 87 9.69 -5.47 4.62
N LEU A 88 8.66 -4.84 4.05
CA LEU A 88 8.71 -4.19 2.74
C LEU A 88 9.41 -2.83 2.74
N LYS A 89 9.33 -2.08 3.85
CA LYS A 89 9.92 -0.74 4.00
C LYS A 89 11.36 -0.59 3.48
N PRO A 90 12.35 -1.43 3.88
CA PRO A 90 13.72 -1.28 3.38
C PRO A 90 13.84 -1.43 1.86
N HIS A 91 12.99 -2.24 1.23
CA HIS A 91 12.98 -2.41 -0.22
C HIS A 91 12.37 -1.20 -0.93
N LYS A 92 11.24 -0.70 -0.41
CA LYS A 92 10.61 0.55 -0.85
C LYS A 92 11.59 1.72 -0.81
N ASP A 93 12.30 1.88 0.31
CA ASP A 93 13.27 2.96 0.51
C ASP A 93 14.49 2.81 -0.42
N SER A 94 14.98 1.58 -0.63
CA SER A 94 16.12 1.31 -1.52
C SER A 94 15.80 1.63 -2.98
N LEU A 95 14.59 1.29 -3.45
CA LEU A 95 14.12 1.64 -4.78
C LEU A 95 13.97 3.17 -4.94
N ASN A 96 13.37 3.83 -3.95
CA ASN A 96 13.20 5.29 -3.97
C ASN A 96 14.55 6.02 -4.05
N ASN A 97 15.51 5.63 -3.22
CA ASN A 97 16.83 6.24 -3.20
C ASN A 97 17.59 6.01 -4.51
N ALA A 98 17.51 4.81 -5.09
CA ALA A 98 18.10 4.51 -6.38
C ALA A 98 17.49 5.39 -7.49
N ILE A 99 16.16 5.50 -7.55
CA ILE A 99 15.46 6.32 -8.56
C ILE A 99 15.78 7.80 -8.42
N LEU A 100 15.90 8.31 -7.19
CA LEU A 100 16.28 9.70 -6.92
C LEU A 100 17.74 10.02 -7.24
N SER A 101 18.62 9.01 -7.27
CA SER A 101 20.02 9.21 -7.66
C SER A 101 20.19 9.61 -9.13
N CYS A 102 19.20 9.29 -9.98
CA CYS A 102 19.25 9.42 -11.44
C CYS A 102 20.43 8.68 -12.11
N ASP A 103 21.13 7.82 -11.36
CA ASP A 103 22.20 6.97 -11.88
C ASP A 103 21.60 5.68 -12.44
N LYS A 104 21.75 5.47 -13.75
CA LYS A 104 21.13 4.34 -14.45
C LYS A 104 21.59 2.99 -13.91
N ASP A 105 22.88 2.85 -13.61
CA ASP A 105 23.44 1.56 -13.16
C ASP A 105 22.98 1.24 -11.74
N VAL A 106 22.90 2.25 -10.88
CA VAL A 106 22.33 2.13 -9.53
C VAL A 106 20.84 1.76 -9.60
N ILE A 107 20.08 2.39 -10.51
CA ILE A 107 18.66 2.08 -10.69
C ILE A 107 18.48 0.63 -11.15
N VAL A 108 19.17 0.20 -12.19
CA VAL A 108 19.06 -1.16 -12.74
C VAL A 108 19.41 -2.19 -11.66
N SER A 109 20.53 -2.01 -10.96
CA SER A 109 20.93 -2.92 -9.87
C SER A 109 19.88 -2.98 -8.75
N SER A 110 19.27 -1.86 -8.39
CA SER A 110 18.19 -1.82 -7.39
C SER A 110 16.92 -2.51 -7.88
N LEU A 111 16.52 -2.30 -9.14
CA LEU A 111 15.37 -2.98 -9.75
C LEU A 111 15.56 -4.51 -9.80
N GLU A 112 16.75 -4.98 -10.16
CA GLU A 112 17.06 -6.42 -10.17
C GLU A 112 17.01 -7.04 -8.77
N LYS A 113 17.49 -6.32 -7.75
CA LYS A 113 17.55 -6.82 -6.39
C LYS A 113 16.21 -6.71 -5.65
N HIS A 114 15.41 -5.70 -5.94
CA HIS A 114 14.25 -5.33 -5.12
C HIS A 114 12.93 -5.28 -5.88
N GLY A 115 12.94 -5.06 -7.20
CA GLY A 115 11.73 -4.80 -7.98
C GLY A 115 10.75 -5.97 -7.97
N GLU A 116 11.19 -7.16 -8.38
CA GLU A 116 10.33 -8.36 -8.43
C GLU A 116 9.85 -8.77 -7.04
N LEU A 117 10.74 -8.73 -6.05
CA LEU A 117 10.42 -9.04 -4.65
C LEU A 117 9.34 -8.10 -4.11
N VAL A 118 9.46 -6.79 -4.34
CA VAL A 118 8.48 -5.81 -3.89
C VAL A 118 7.12 -6.04 -4.53
N ILE A 119 7.08 -6.34 -5.84
CA ILE A 119 5.82 -6.61 -6.53
C ILE A 119 5.14 -7.83 -5.95
N GLN A 120 5.88 -8.92 -5.76
CA GLN A 120 5.34 -10.16 -5.21
C GLN A 120 4.81 -9.96 -3.79
N GLU A 121 5.66 -9.45 -2.90
CA GLU A 121 5.37 -9.32 -1.48
C GLU A 121 4.25 -8.30 -1.21
N LEU A 122 4.20 -7.21 -1.99
CA LEU A 122 3.10 -6.25 -1.88
C LEU A 122 1.78 -6.85 -2.36
N ARG A 123 1.77 -7.64 -3.45
CA ARG A 123 0.56 -8.36 -3.88
C ARG A 123 0.06 -9.34 -2.84
N GLU A 124 0.96 -10.16 -2.31
CA GLU A 124 0.64 -11.13 -1.26
C GLU A 124 0.06 -10.45 -0.01
N HIS A 125 0.57 -9.26 0.32
CA HIS A 125 0.06 -8.43 1.40
C HIS A 125 -1.37 -7.91 1.11
N LEU A 126 -1.59 -7.28 -0.05
CA LEU A 126 -2.92 -6.75 -0.43
C LEU A 126 -3.97 -7.87 -0.54
N ASP A 127 -3.59 -9.04 -1.07
CA ASP A 127 -4.45 -10.21 -1.17
C ASP A 127 -4.84 -10.72 0.22
N TYR A 128 -3.87 -10.82 1.13
CA TYR A 128 -4.12 -11.23 2.50
C TYR A 128 -5.09 -10.27 3.22
N GLU A 129 -4.94 -8.97 3.01
CA GLU A 129 -5.84 -7.98 3.60
C GLU A 129 -7.25 -8.09 3.06
N ASN A 130 -7.39 -8.22 1.74
CA ASN A 130 -8.68 -8.40 1.08
C ASN A 130 -9.40 -9.66 1.58
N GLU A 131 -8.69 -10.78 1.65
CA GLU A 131 -9.29 -12.09 1.97
C GLU A 131 -9.57 -12.26 3.46
N TYR A 132 -8.68 -11.79 4.33
CA TYR A 132 -8.74 -12.07 5.76
C TYR A 132 -9.03 -10.83 6.58
N LEU A 133 -8.21 -9.80 6.46
CA LEU A 133 -8.28 -8.61 7.32
C LEU A 133 -9.62 -7.88 7.14
N PHE A 134 -9.95 -7.51 5.91
CA PHE A 134 -11.15 -6.75 5.59
C PHE A 134 -12.41 -7.59 5.80
N MET A 135 -12.39 -8.87 5.40
CA MET A 135 -13.50 -9.79 5.62
C MET A 135 -13.85 -9.93 7.11
N ILE A 136 -12.86 -10.11 7.98
CA ILE A 136 -13.12 -10.24 9.44
C ILE A 136 -13.59 -8.90 10.00
N THR A 137 -13.00 -7.79 9.55
CA THR A 137 -13.40 -6.45 9.97
C THR A 137 -14.88 -6.18 9.68
N GLU A 138 -15.36 -6.48 8.46
CA GLU A 138 -16.77 -6.29 8.08
C GLU A 138 -17.73 -7.24 8.81
N LYS A 139 -17.24 -8.40 9.31
CA LYS A 139 -18.04 -9.33 10.12
C LYS A 139 -18.17 -8.90 11.57
N GLU A 140 -17.13 -8.28 12.13
CA GLU A 140 -17.05 -7.96 13.56
C GLU A 140 -17.50 -6.55 13.93
N TYR A 141 -17.65 -5.67 12.94
CA TYR A 141 -17.95 -4.26 13.16
C TYR A 141 -19.09 -3.78 12.28
N SER A 142 -19.96 -2.96 12.86
CA SER A 142 -20.93 -2.20 12.09
C SER A 142 -20.23 -1.09 11.31
N LYS A 143 -20.90 -0.64 10.24
CA LYS A 143 -20.41 0.47 9.42
C LYS A 143 -20.15 1.74 10.24
N ASP A 144 -21.00 2.04 11.21
CA ASP A 144 -20.89 3.23 12.06
C ASP A 144 -19.66 3.16 12.98
N GLU A 145 -19.33 1.96 13.50
CA GLU A 145 -18.12 1.75 14.30
C GLU A 145 -16.86 1.96 13.45
N LEU A 146 -16.84 1.43 12.23
CA LEU A 146 -15.73 1.61 11.30
C LEU A 146 -15.58 3.07 10.88
N GLU A 147 -16.67 3.76 10.54
CA GLU A 147 -16.65 5.18 10.17
C GLU A 147 -16.14 6.05 11.34
N LYS A 148 -16.58 5.73 12.56
CA LYS A 148 -16.11 6.43 13.77
C LYS A 148 -14.60 6.21 13.97
N ALA A 149 -14.14 4.96 13.95
CA ALA A 149 -12.72 4.65 14.11
C ALA A 149 -11.85 5.28 13.02
N TRP A 150 -12.34 5.31 11.78
CA TRP A 150 -11.65 5.97 10.66
C TRP A 150 -11.47 7.48 10.88
N LYS A 151 -12.50 8.15 11.41
CA LYS A 151 -12.42 9.57 11.78
C LYS A 151 -11.47 9.79 12.97
N ASP A 152 -11.55 8.94 13.98
CA ASP A 152 -10.70 8.98 15.17
C ASP A 152 -9.21 8.75 14.81
N ALA A 153 -8.93 7.97 13.76
CA ALA A 153 -7.60 7.77 13.20
C ALA A 153 -7.01 9.03 12.52
N GLY A 154 -7.81 10.09 12.36
CA GLY A 154 -7.39 11.31 11.65
C GLY A 154 -7.26 11.13 10.15
N ASN A 155 -7.87 10.08 9.59
CA ASN A 155 -7.93 9.87 8.15
C ASN A 155 -8.92 10.87 7.55
N LEU A 156 -8.38 11.98 7.03
CA LEU A 156 -9.16 13.04 6.42
C LEU A 156 -9.77 12.57 5.08
N ILE A 157 -10.92 13.18 4.76
CA ILE A 157 -11.65 13.05 3.50
C ILE A 157 -11.10 14.08 2.52
#